data_AF-W2FUE9-F1
#
_entry.id   AF-W2FUE9-F1
#
_cell.length_a   1.000
_cell.length_b   1.000
_cell.length_c   1.000
_cell.angle_alpha   90.00
_cell.angle_beta   90.00
_cell.angle_gamma   90.00
#
_symmetry.space_group_name_H-M   'P 1'
#
loop_
_entity.id
_entity.type
_entity.pdbx_description
1 polymer ?
#
loop_
_entity_poly.entity_id
_entity_poly.type
_entity_poly.pdbx_seq_one_letter_code
_entity_poly.pdbx_strand_id
1 'polypeptide(L)'
;MEPTTLIGTVFGVMLNHIFPNWLILVLLVTLLSFITYKTILKGNTIQDKEDNLKLALIKSTLKGGPNGGGRGRKWSIYRRFDVEVAARRWLNKTRRRRRVRLIREEDEADFLTLPPLNDRKPTSSDPLLQDQNKRQFGTFSSDDGKQAQRCSAIERREARVFPFEYLWPLALSWLLILVQSILRGGHGAPSAIGIKCNSSTYWLLTLLPLAVPISVSLWMGYRLRLLNRIKVQGNYPFVEGDIHWIKRRVLMFPAVCTTAGVAAGLLGIGGGMVKGPIMLEAG
;
A
#
# COMPACT_ATOMS: atom_id res chain seq x y z
N MET A 1 3.89 -8.38 2.10
CA MET A 1 2.82 -8.77 3.05
C MET A 1 2.63 -10.28 3.14
N GLU A 2 2.93 -11.03 2.09
CA GLU A 2 2.97 -12.51 2.13
C GLU A 2 3.83 -13.13 3.27
N PRO A 3 5.09 -12.72 3.51
CA PRO A 3 5.91 -13.37 4.54
C PRO A 3 5.36 -13.22 5.96
N THR A 4 4.72 -12.09 6.27
CA THR A 4 4.17 -11.79 7.60
C THR A 4 2.87 -12.54 7.87
N THR A 5 2.08 -12.77 6.82
CA THR A 5 0.90 -13.64 6.94
C THR A 5 1.26 -15.10 7.13
N LEU A 6 2.34 -15.58 6.50
CA LEU A 6 2.80 -16.96 6.70
C LEU A 6 3.17 -17.21 8.16
N ILE A 7 3.91 -16.28 8.78
CA ILE A 7 4.22 -16.33 10.22
C ILE A 7 2.93 -16.42 11.03
N GLY A 8 1.98 -15.53 10.77
CA GLY A 8 0.69 -15.54 11.44
C GLY A 8 -0.02 -16.89 11.29
N THR A 9 -0.09 -17.44 10.07
CA THR A 9 -0.76 -18.72 9.83
C THR A 9 -0.11 -19.89 10.56
N VAL A 10 1.23 -19.92 10.64
CA VAL A 10 1.93 -20.97 11.40
C VAL A 10 1.54 -20.92 12.89
N PHE A 11 1.52 -19.72 13.48
CA PHE A 11 1.04 -19.53 14.86
C PHE A 11 -0.45 -19.88 15.01
N GLY A 12 -1.30 -19.48 14.05
CA GLY A 12 -2.74 -19.78 14.07
C GLY A 12 -3.03 -21.28 14.03
N VAL A 13 -2.32 -22.03 13.19
CA VAL A 13 -2.44 -23.49 13.11
C VAL A 13 -1.97 -24.14 14.43
N MET A 14 -0.91 -23.63 15.06
CA MET A 14 -0.50 -24.12 16.39
C MET A 14 -1.56 -23.86 17.47
N LEU A 15 -2.25 -22.71 17.41
CA LEU A 15 -3.35 -22.38 18.33
C LEU A 15 -4.61 -23.22 18.09
N ASN A 16 -4.84 -23.68 16.86
CA ASN A 16 -5.96 -24.59 16.55
C ASN A 16 -5.90 -25.86 17.42
N HIS A 17 -4.69 -26.36 17.69
CA HIS A 17 -4.50 -27.52 18.57
C HIS A 17 -4.79 -27.25 20.05
N ILE A 18 -4.80 -26.00 20.50
CA ILE A 18 -5.01 -25.61 21.90
C ILE A 18 -6.48 -25.29 22.17
N PHE A 19 -7.21 -24.79 21.17
CA PHE A 19 -8.59 -24.37 21.33
C PHE A 19 -9.61 -25.48 21.02
N PRO A 20 -10.72 -25.56 21.80
CA PRO A 20 -11.78 -26.52 21.51
C PRO A 20 -12.51 -26.18 20.22
N ASN A 21 -12.91 -27.20 19.46
CA ASN A 21 -13.53 -27.06 18.12
C ASN A 21 -14.73 -26.09 18.09
N TRP A 22 -15.56 -26.09 19.13
CA TRP A 22 -16.74 -25.22 19.22
C TRP A 22 -16.35 -23.74 19.30
N LEU A 23 -15.24 -23.41 19.97
CA LEU A 23 -14.74 -22.04 20.04
C LEU A 23 -14.26 -21.54 18.67
N ILE A 24 -13.58 -22.40 17.92
CA ILE A 24 -13.11 -22.09 16.56
C ILE A 24 -14.32 -21.84 15.64
N LEU A 25 -15.37 -22.66 15.75
CA LEU A 25 -16.60 -22.48 14.95
C LEU A 25 -17.31 -21.17 15.29
N VAL A 26 -17.46 -20.82 16.57
CA VAL A 26 -18.04 -19.54 16.99
C VAL A 26 -17.18 -18.36 16.49
N LEU A 27 -15.85 -18.47 16.58
CA LEU A 27 -14.93 -17.44 16.07
C LEU A 27 -15.02 -17.30 14.55
N LEU A 28 -15.20 -18.42 13.82
CA LEU A 28 -15.40 -18.43 12.37
C LEU A 28 -16.69 -17.70 11.99
N VAL A 29 -17.80 -18.09 12.61
CA VAL A 29 -19.13 -17.53 12.31
C VAL A 29 -19.19 -16.04 12.66
N THR A 30 -18.62 -15.63 13.79
CA THR A 30 -18.58 -14.20 14.19
C THR A 30 -17.71 -13.38 13.23
N LEU A 31 -16.54 -13.88 12.82
CA LEU A 31 -15.65 -13.19 11.88
C LEU A 31 -16.28 -13.08 10.49
N LEU A 32 -16.88 -14.16 9.97
CA LEU A 32 -17.58 -14.14 8.68
C LEU A 32 -18.79 -13.20 8.71
N SER A 33 -19.57 -13.19 9.79
CA SER A 33 -20.69 -12.27 9.96
C SER A 33 -20.22 -10.81 9.97
N PHE A 34 -19.15 -10.51 10.72
CA PHE A 34 -18.58 -9.16 10.78
C PHE A 34 -18.03 -8.69 9.42
N ILE A 35 -17.28 -9.53 8.71
CA ILE A 35 -16.76 -9.20 7.37
C ILE A 35 -17.91 -8.98 6.38
N THR A 36 -18.93 -9.83 6.42
CA THR A 36 -20.10 -9.72 5.53
C THR A 36 -20.86 -8.43 5.81
N TYR A 37 -21.11 -8.12 7.08
CA TYR A 37 -21.74 -6.87 7.50
C TYR A 37 -20.95 -5.64 7.04
N LYS A 38 -19.63 -5.60 7.28
CA LYS A 38 -18.77 -4.49 6.83
C LYS A 38 -18.77 -4.36 5.31
N THR A 39 -18.75 -5.48 4.58
CA THR A 39 -18.78 -5.51 3.11
C THR A 39 -20.09 -4.95 2.57
N ILE A 40 -21.23 -5.35 3.12
CA ILE A 40 -22.56 -4.84 2.71
C ILE A 40 -22.66 -3.33 2.98
N LEU A 41 -22.26 -2.87 4.16
CA LEU A 41 -22.27 -1.43 4.48
C LEU A 41 -21.41 -0.64 3.48
N LYS A 42 -20.18 -1.09 3.22
CA LYS A 42 -19.29 -0.40 2.27
C LYS A 42 -19.87 -0.45 0.85
N GLY A 43 -20.45 -1.58 0.45
CA GLY A 43 -21.16 -1.74 -0.82
C GLY A 43 -22.27 -0.69 -1.02
N ASN A 44 -23.14 -0.53 -0.02
CA ASN A 44 -24.21 0.46 -0.06
C ASN A 44 -23.65 1.89 -0.23
N THR A 45 -22.61 2.25 0.53
CA THR A 45 -22.01 3.60 0.41
C THR A 45 -21.35 3.87 -0.94
N ILE A 46 -20.89 2.84 -1.64
CA ILE A 46 -20.31 2.97 -2.99
C ILE A 46 -21.43 3.15 -4.00
N GLN A 47 -22.49 2.36 -3.89
CA GLN A 47 -23.65 2.45 -4.75
C GLN A 47 -24.33 3.83 -4.65
N ASP A 48 -24.50 4.36 -3.44
CA ASP A 48 -25.04 5.71 -3.23
C ASP A 48 -24.22 6.79 -3.95
N LYS A 49 -22.89 6.64 -3.98
CA LYS A 49 -22.00 7.58 -4.69
C LYS A 49 -22.17 7.46 -6.20
N GLU A 50 -22.25 6.24 -6.73
CA GLU A 50 -22.48 6.00 -8.16
C GLU A 50 -23.82 6.54 -8.62
N ASP A 51 -24.89 6.35 -7.84
CA ASP A 51 -26.22 6.82 -8.17
C ASP A 51 -26.28 8.36 -8.15
N ASN A 52 -25.66 9.00 -7.15
CA ASN A 52 -25.53 10.46 -7.12
C ASN A 52 -24.72 11.01 -8.32
N LEU A 53 -23.66 10.32 -8.73
CA LEU A 53 -22.86 10.70 -9.90
C LEU A 53 -23.66 10.55 -11.19
N LYS A 54 -24.38 9.44 -11.37
CA LYS A 54 -25.27 9.21 -12.52
C LYS A 54 -26.35 10.29 -12.59
N LEU A 55 -27.02 10.60 -11.47
CA LEU A 55 -28.02 11.66 -11.39
C LEU A 55 -27.43 13.04 -11.73
N ALA A 56 -26.23 13.35 -11.25
CA ALA A 56 -25.55 14.60 -11.59
C ALA A 56 -25.21 14.69 -13.10
N LEU A 57 -24.85 13.57 -13.73
CA LEU A 57 -24.56 13.46 -15.16
C LEU A 57 -25.85 13.55 -16.01
N ILE A 58 -26.94 12.92 -15.58
CA ILE A 58 -28.27 13.07 -16.22
C ILE A 58 -28.75 14.52 -16.11
N LYS A 59 -28.58 15.15 -14.94
CA LYS A 59 -28.93 16.57 -14.76
C LYS A 59 -28.08 17.49 -15.63
N SER A 60 -26.79 17.18 -15.85
CA SER A 60 -25.92 17.99 -16.71
C SER A 60 -26.22 17.80 -18.20
N THR A 61 -26.65 16.60 -18.62
CA THR A 61 -27.07 16.33 -20.01
C THR A 61 -28.44 16.93 -20.34
N LEU A 62 -29.40 16.89 -19.41
CA LEU A 62 -30.71 17.53 -19.56
C LEU A 62 -30.64 19.07 -19.50
N LYS A 63 -29.69 19.62 -18.74
CA LYS A 63 -29.43 21.06 -18.69
C LYS A 63 -28.61 21.43 -19.92
N GLY A 64 -29.28 21.52 -21.07
CA GLY A 64 -28.70 21.74 -22.39
C GLY A 64 -27.47 22.66 -22.40
N GLY A 65 -26.48 22.30 -23.23
CA GLY A 65 -25.20 22.99 -23.33
C GLY A 65 -25.33 24.49 -23.63
N PRO A 66 -24.21 25.23 -23.61
CA PRO A 66 -24.19 26.69 -23.80
C PRO A 66 -24.98 27.20 -25.03
N ASN A 67 -25.17 26.35 -26.03
CA ASN A 67 -25.84 26.65 -27.30
C ASN A 67 -27.25 26.02 -27.42
N GLY A 68 -27.83 25.46 -26.36
CA GLY A 68 -29.22 24.99 -26.34
C GLY A 68 -30.19 26.17 -26.31
N GLY A 69 -30.69 26.56 -27.48
CA GLY A 69 -31.55 27.71 -27.70
C GLY A 69 -32.90 27.65 -26.96
N GLY A 70 -32.96 28.25 -25.78
CA GLY A 70 -34.20 28.74 -25.18
C GLY A 70 -34.28 30.26 -25.39
N ARG A 71 -35.24 30.70 -26.21
CA ARG A 71 -35.53 32.13 -26.45
C ARG A 71 -35.79 32.84 -25.11
N GLY A 72 -35.00 33.88 -24.84
CA GLY A 72 -35.20 34.82 -23.73
C GLY A 72 -34.14 34.73 -22.63
N ARG A 73 -32.92 35.23 -22.88
CA ARG A 73 -31.95 35.46 -21.81
C ARG A 73 -31.40 36.88 -21.89
N LYS A 74 -31.80 37.72 -20.92
CA LYS A 74 -31.12 38.98 -20.62
C LYS A 74 -29.64 38.67 -20.33
N TRP A 75 -28.75 39.39 -21.01
CA TRP A 75 -27.31 39.29 -20.83
C TRP A 75 -26.92 39.79 -19.42
N SER A 76 -26.84 38.90 -18.43
CA SER A 76 -26.06 39.20 -17.23
C SER A 76 -24.62 38.74 -17.48
N ILE A 77 -23.71 39.71 -17.57
CA ILE A 77 -22.26 39.50 -17.69
C ILE A 77 -21.72 38.62 -16.55
N TYR A 78 -22.39 38.63 -15.40
CA TYR A 78 -22.13 37.69 -14.31
C TYR A 78 -22.90 36.39 -14.52
N ARG A 79 -22.16 35.32 -14.85
CA ARG A 79 -22.65 33.94 -14.75
C ARG A 79 -23.12 33.74 -13.31
N ARG A 80 -24.42 33.48 -13.11
CA ARG A 80 -25.08 33.30 -11.81
C ARG A 80 -24.14 32.51 -10.86
N PHE A 81 -23.55 33.21 -9.89
CA PHE A 81 -22.57 32.64 -8.97
C PHE A 81 -23.32 31.97 -7.82
N ASP A 82 -23.48 30.66 -7.90
CA ASP A 82 -24.06 29.89 -6.79
C ASP A 82 -23.08 29.88 -5.61
N VAL A 83 -23.36 30.71 -4.60
CA VAL A 83 -22.55 30.85 -3.38
C VAL A 83 -22.36 29.50 -2.69
N GLU A 84 -23.38 28.64 -2.69
CA GLU A 84 -23.28 27.28 -2.14
C GLU A 84 -22.30 26.39 -2.89
N VAL A 85 -22.27 26.47 -4.23
CA VAL A 85 -21.37 25.67 -5.06
C VAL A 85 -19.94 26.17 -4.88
N ALA A 86 -19.76 27.48 -4.81
CA ALA A 86 -18.46 28.09 -4.51
C ALA A 86 -17.96 27.70 -3.11
N ALA A 87 -18.83 27.75 -2.09
CA ALA A 87 -18.51 27.34 -0.73
C ALA A 87 -18.12 25.86 -0.64
N ARG A 88 -18.88 24.96 -1.28
CA ARG A 88 -18.53 23.52 -1.35
C ARG A 88 -17.19 23.28 -2.03
N ARG A 89 -16.93 23.94 -3.17
CA ARG A 89 -15.64 23.84 -3.88
C ARG A 89 -14.48 24.38 -3.04
N TRP A 90 -14.69 25.50 -2.36
CA TRP A 90 -13.71 26.08 -1.45
C TRP A 90 -13.41 25.14 -0.29
N LEU A 91 -14.43 24.59 0.37
CA LEU A 91 -14.28 23.60 1.44
C LEU A 91 -13.53 22.34 0.97
N ASN A 92 -13.85 21.82 -0.21
CA ASN A 92 -13.13 20.67 -0.77
C ASN A 92 -11.67 21.01 -1.07
N LYS A 93 -11.40 22.21 -1.60
CA LYS A 93 -10.04 22.69 -1.89
C LYS A 93 -9.23 22.90 -0.61
N THR A 94 -9.82 23.46 0.45
CA THR A 94 -9.15 23.65 1.74
C THR A 94 -8.90 22.33 2.44
N ARG A 95 -9.87 21.41 2.44
CA ARG A 95 -9.68 20.03 2.95
C ARG A 95 -8.56 19.29 2.23
N ARG A 96 -8.51 19.35 0.89
CA ARG A 96 -7.45 18.73 0.10
C ARG A 96 -6.08 19.33 0.43
N ARG A 97 -5.97 20.67 0.47
CA ARG A 97 -4.73 21.36 0.85
C ARG A 97 -4.26 21.00 2.26
N ARG A 98 -5.17 20.93 3.24
CA ARG A 98 -4.86 20.52 4.61
C ARG A 98 -4.34 19.08 4.64
N ARG A 99 -4.98 18.15 3.93
CA ARG A 99 -4.53 16.75 3.84
C ARG A 99 -3.11 16.64 3.25
N VAL A 100 -2.84 17.33 2.15
CA VAL A 100 -1.50 17.32 1.51
C VAL A 100 -0.42 17.88 2.44
N ARG A 101 -0.71 18.93 3.22
CA ARG A 101 0.22 19.46 4.23
C ARG A 101 0.52 18.43 5.32
N LEU A 102 -0.50 17.77 5.85
CA LEU A 102 -0.33 16.73 6.87
C LEU A 102 0.50 15.55 6.35
N ILE A 103 0.27 15.12 5.11
CA ILE A 103 1.08 14.05 4.49
C ILE A 103 2.54 14.48 4.39
N ARG A 104 2.79 15.72 3.94
CA ARG A 104 4.15 16.26 3.84
C ARG A 104 4.84 16.35 5.20
N GLU A 105 4.14 16.79 6.24
CA GLU A 105 4.65 16.82 7.61
C GLU A 105 4.99 15.40 8.11
N GLU A 106 4.13 14.40 7.84
CA GLU A 106 4.40 12.99 8.16
C GLU A 106 5.65 12.47 7.42
N ASP A 107 5.80 12.80 6.13
CA ASP A 107 6.94 12.38 5.31
C ASP A 107 8.25 13.05 5.75
N GLU A 108 8.22 14.37 6.03
CA GLU A 108 9.37 15.11 6.54
C GLU A 108 9.84 14.54 7.90
N ALA A 109 8.91 14.23 8.80
CA ALA A 109 9.23 13.55 10.06
C ALA A 109 9.83 12.15 9.84
N ASP A 110 9.35 11.40 8.84
CA ASP A 110 9.90 10.09 8.48
C ASP A 110 11.34 10.20 7.95
N PHE A 111 11.63 11.22 7.14
CA PHE A 111 12.96 11.42 6.54
C PHE A 111 14.05 11.70 7.56
N LEU A 112 13.71 12.33 8.69
CA LEU A 112 14.65 12.54 9.80
C LEU A 112 15.13 11.22 10.42
N THR A 113 14.36 10.14 10.28
CA THR A 113 14.72 8.82 10.83
C THR A 113 15.54 7.96 9.86
N LEU A 114 15.70 8.38 8.60
CA LEU A 114 16.43 7.66 7.57
C LEU A 114 17.85 8.24 7.43
N PRO A 115 18.85 7.43 7.04
CA PRO A 115 20.18 7.96 6.76
C PRO A 115 20.11 9.03 5.67
N PRO A 116 21.03 10.02 5.68
CA PRO A 116 21.07 11.03 4.63
C PRO A 116 21.29 10.35 3.28
N LEU A 117 20.55 10.81 2.26
CA LEU A 117 20.82 10.39 0.89
C LEU A 117 22.13 11.04 0.47
N ASN A 118 23.08 10.23 -0.01
CA ASN A 118 24.24 10.75 -0.70
C ASN A 118 23.78 11.32 -2.04
N ASP A 119 23.38 12.60 -2.02
CA ASP A 119 23.22 13.36 -3.25
C ASP A 119 24.61 13.48 -3.87
N ARG A 120 24.84 12.67 -4.90
CA ARG A 120 26.03 12.79 -5.73
C ARG A 120 25.93 14.15 -6.40
N LYS A 121 26.57 15.17 -5.82
CA LYS A 121 26.72 16.48 -6.45
C LYS A 121 27.41 16.23 -7.79
N PRO A 122 26.82 16.64 -8.92
CA PRO A 122 27.48 16.46 -10.20
C PRO A 122 28.83 17.19 -10.12
N THR A 123 29.90 16.46 -10.40
CA THR A 123 31.25 17.02 -10.38
C THR A 123 31.46 17.77 -11.68
N SER A 124 32.22 18.87 -11.68
CA SER A 124 32.41 19.74 -12.85
C SER A 124 32.95 19.02 -14.10
N SER A 125 33.46 17.80 -13.95
CA SER A 125 33.95 16.93 -15.02
C SER A 125 32.91 15.97 -15.62
N ASP A 126 31.63 16.02 -15.21
CA ASP A 126 30.58 15.22 -15.84
C ASP A 126 30.44 15.63 -17.33
N PRO A 127 30.61 14.72 -18.32
CA PRO A 127 30.56 15.05 -19.74
C PRO A 127 29.21 15.67 -20.18
N LEU A 128 28.16 15.48 -19.38
CA LEU A 128 26.83 16.07 -19.58
C LEU A 128 26.72 17.55 -19.14
N LEU A 129 27.74 18.11 -18.47
CA LEU A 129 27.78 19.51 -18.05
C LEU A 129 28.57 20.42 -18.99
N GLN A 130 29.38 19.86 -19.89
CA GLN A 130 30.20 20.67 -20.81
C GLN A 130 29.36 21.48 -21.80
N ASP A 131 28.13 21.07 -22.07
CA ASP A 131 27.18 21.79 -22.96
C ASP A 131 26.38 22.89 -22.24
N GLN A 132 26.47 23.00 -20.90
CA GLN A 132 25.71 24.00 -20.13
C GLN A 132 26.32 25.41 -20.14
N ASN A 133 27.53 25.60 -20.68
CA ASN A 133 28.18 26.92 -20.72
C ASN A 133 27.75 27.80 -21.91
N LYS A 134 26.87 27.32 -22.79
CA LYS A 134 26.12 28.18 -23.73
C LYS A 134 24.77 28.56 -23.13
N ARG A 135 24.75 29.43 -22.10
CA ARG A 135 23.48 29.94 -21.54
C ARG A 135 23.02 31.19 -22.28
N GLN A 136 21.95 31.04 -23.05
CA GLN A 136 21.14 32.12 -23.58
C GLN A 136 20.27 32.68 -22.43
N PHE A 137 20.43 33.96 -22.12
CA PHE A 137 19.68 34.66 -21.07
C PHE A 137 18.19 34.72 -21.46
N GLY A 138 17.31 34.14 -20.64
CA GLY A 138 15.85 34.16 -20.85
C GLY A 138 15.12 32.81 -20.73
N THR A 139 15.85 31.68 -20.66
CA THR A 139 15.22 30.38 -20.41
C THR A 139 15.16 30.09 -18.91
N PHE A 140 13.95 30.02 -18.34
CA PHE A 140 13.73 29.51 -16.99
C PHE A 140 14.34 28.11 -16.85
N SER A 141 14.97 27.84 -15.70
CA SER A 141 15.83 26.69 -15.45
C SER A 141 15.19 25.34 -15.79
N SER A 142 16.01 24.49 -16.42
CA SER A 142 15.88 23.06 -16.75
C SER A 142 15.57 22.11 -15.56
N ASP A 143 15.06 22.60 -14.43
CA ASP A 143 14.69 21.76 -13.29
C ASP A 143 13.42 20.94 -13.58
N ASP A 144 12.42 21.54 -14.25
CA ASP A 144 11.21 20.84 -14.68
C ASP A 144 11.54 19.68 -15.65
N GLY A 145 12.51 19.88 -16.53
CA GLY A 145 12.99 18.85 -17.47
C GLY A 145 13.72 17.70 -16.78
N LYS A 146 14.63 18.01 -15.84
CA LYS A 146 15.34 16.99 -15.04
C LYS A 146 14.38 16.22 -14.14
N GLN A 147 13.37 16.90 -13.58
CA GLN A 147 12.35 16.31 -12.74
C GLN A 147 11.41 15.39 -13.53
N ALA A 148 10.92 15.84 -14.69
CA ALA A 148 10.13 15.01 -15.62
C ALA A 148 10.93 13.78 -16.10
N GLN A 149 12.24 13.93 -16.31
CA GLN A 149 13.12 12.83 -16.68
C GLN A 149 13.31 11.81 -15.53
N ARG A 150 13.39 12.28 -14.28
CA ARG A 150 13.44 11.39 -13.10
C ARG A 150 12.12 10.65 -12.90
N CYS A 151 10.98 11.33 -13.03
CA CYS A 151 9.66 10.72 -12.92
C CYS A 151 9.42 9.65 -13.99
N SER A 152 9.75 9.94 -15.26
CA SER A 152 9.64 8.97 -16.35
C SER A 152 10.60 7.78 -16.22
N ALA A 153 11.78 7.96 -15.61
CA ALA A 153 12.68 6.86 -15.29
C ALA A 153 12.13 5.95 -14.17
N ILE A 154 11.42 6.51 -13.18
CA ILE A 154 10.73 5.74 -12.14
C ILE A 154 9.55 4.97 -12.74
N GLU A 155 8.72 5.62 -13.55
CA GLU A 155 7.58 5.00 -14.24
C GLU A 155 8.00 3.84 -15.13
N ARG A 156 9.11 3.97 -15.89
CA ARG A 156 9.67 2.86 -16.69
C ARG A 156 10.18 1.70 -15.84
N ARG A 157 10.73 1.96 -14.65
CA ARG A 157 11.16 0.90 -13.72
C ARG A 157 9.96 0.17 -13.13
N GLU A 158 8.87 0.87 -12.87
CA GLU A 158 7.61 0.33 -12.34
C GLU A 158 6.79 -0.40 -13.41
N ALA A 159 6.87 0.03 -14.67
CA ALA A 159 6.28 -0.65 -15.81
C ALA A 159 6.91 -2.03 -16.10
N ARG A 160 8.01 -2.39 -15.45
CA ARG A 160 8.54 -3.76 -15.50
C ARG A 160 7.56 -4.69 -14.77
N VAL A 161 6.69 -5.32 -15.56
CA VAL A 161 5.60 -6.21 -15.15
C VAL A 161 6.06 -7.35 -14.23
N PHE A 162 7.33 -7.79 -14.34
CA PHE A 162 7.88 -8.89 -13.54
C PHE A 162 9.06 -8.45 -12.66
N PRO A 163 8.81 -8.09 -11.38
CA PRO A 163 9.88 -7.68 -10.48
C PRO A 163 10.51 -8.90 -9.78
N PHE A 164 11.38 -9.62 -10.49
CA PHE A 164 12.12 -10.78 -9.97
C PHE A 164 12.87 -10.47 -8.65
N GLU A 165 13.31 -9.23 -8.46
CA GLU A 165 13.95 -8.71 -7.24
C GLU A 165 13.11 -8.95 -5.97
N TYR A 166 11.78 -8.93 -6.08
CA TYR A 166 10.86 -9.14 -4.95
C TYR A 166 10.33 -10.58 -4.88
N LEU A 167 10.34 -11.32 -5.98
CA LEU A 167 9.85 -12.71 -6.05
C LEU A 167 10.83 -13.71 -5.45
N TRP A 168 12.15 -13.50 -5.63
CA TRP A 168 13.18 -14.39 -5.08
C TRP A 168 13.12 -14.55 -3.55
N PRO A 169 13.07 -13.49 -2.72
CA PRO A 169 12.98 -13.64 -1.28
C PRO A 169 11.67 -14.31 -0.82
N LEU A 170 10.58 -14.14 -1.60
CA LEU A 170 9.32 -14.83 -1.34
C LEU A 170 9.45 -16.33 -1.60
N ALA A 171 9.97 -16.72 -2.76
CA ALA A 171 10.20 -18.13 -3.11
C ALA A 171 11.15 -18.81 -2.12
N LEU A 172 12.24 -18.12 -1.71
CA LEU A 172 13.17 -18.60 -0.70
C LEU A 172 12.46 -18.85 0.65
N SER A 173 11.62 -17.92 1.09
CA SER A 173 10.86 -18.08 2.35
C SER A 173 9.91 -19.29 2.29
N TRP A 174 9.26 -19.51 1.15
CA TRP A 174 8.39 -20.66 0.91
C TRP A 174 9.17 -21.98 0.94
N LEU A 175 10.30 -22.04 0.24
CA LEU A 175 11.15 -23.23 0.20
C LEU A 175 11.70 -23.56 1.59
N LEU A 176 12.11 -22.55 2.37
CA LEU A 176 12.58 -22.75 3.74
C LEU A 176 11.47 -23.31 4.65
N ILE A 177 10.25 -22.77 4.57
CA ILE A 177 9.09 -23.28 5.33
C ILE A 177 8.74 -24.71 4.89
N LEU A 178 8.78 -24.99 3.58
CA LEU A 178 8.49 -26.32 3.03
C LEU A 178 9.53 -27.34 3.50
N VAL A 179 10.82 -27.02 3.40
CA VAL A 179 11.91 -27.88 3.89
C VAL A 179 11.75 -28.11 5.40
N GLN A 180 11.49 -27.08 6.18
CA GLN A 180 11.23 -27.24 7.62
C GLN A 180 10.02 -28.13 7.89
N SER A 181 8.93 -27.98 7.14
CA SER A 181 7.71 -28.79 7.32
C SER A 181 8.00 -30.27 7.09
N ILE A 182 8.81 -30.60 6.08
CA ILE A 182 9.26 -31.97 5.81
C ILE A 182 10.18 -32.48 6.93
N LEU A 183 11.14 -31.66 7.36
CA LEU A 183 12.10 -32.04 8.40
C LEU A 183 11.45 -32.27 9.77
N ARG A 184 10.42 -31.49 10.12
CA ARG A 184 9.70 -31.60 11.39
C ARG A 184 8.73 -32.78 11.41
N GLY A 185 8.16 -33.16 10.26
CA GLY A 185 7.13 -34.19 10.16
C GLY A 185 5.75 -33.70 10.64
N GLY A 186 4.69 -34.33 10.11
CA GLY A 186 3.29 -34.02 10.44
C GLY A 186 2.71 -34.94 11.51
N HIS A 187 1.42 -34.74 11.86
CA HIS A 187 0.71 -35.66 12.76
C HIS A 187 0.73 -37.08 12.20
N GLY A 188 1.36 -38.01 12.92
CA GLY A 188 1.41 -39.44 12.59
C GLY A 188 2.53 -39.88 11.65
N ALA A 189 3.40 -38.98 11.16
CA ALA A 189 4.58 -39.34 10.37
C ALA A 189 5.86 -39.10 11.19
N PRO A 190 6.79 -40.06 11.29
CA PRO A 190 8.05 -39.85 11.98
C PRO A 190 8.83 -38.71 11.30
N SER A 191 9.33 -37.77 12.09
CA SER A 191 10.22 -36.71 11.60
C SER A 191 11.40 -37.36 10.87
N ALA A 192 11.76 -36.86 9.68
CA ALA A 192 12.88 -37.40 8.90
C ALA A 192 14.21 -37.43 9.70
N ILE A 193 14.32 -36.59 10.74
CA ILE A 193 15.51 -36.44 11.60
C ILE A 193 15.34 -37.10 12.99
N GLY A 194 14.16 -37.65 13.34
CA GLY A 194 13.98 -38.36 14.63
C GLY A 194 14.27 -37.50 15.87
N ILE A 195 13.91 -36.21 15.85
CA ILE A 195 14.24 -35.25 16.91
C ILE A 195 13.32 -35.48 18.12
N LYS A 196 13.90 -35.60 19.32
CA LYS A 196 13.13 -35.68 20.57
C LYS A 196 12.37 -34.38 20.85
N CYS A 197 11.12 -34.50 21.28
CA CYS A 197 10.30 -33.38 21.74
C CYS A 197 11.03 -32.61 22.85
N ASN A 198 11.06 -31.27 22.75
CA ASN A 198 11.67 -30.34 23.71
C ASN A 198 13.23 -30.25 23.73
N SER A 199 13.92 -30.74 22.69
CA SER A 199 15.36 -30.48 22.52
C SER A 199 15.63 -29.03 22.07
N SER A 200 16.79 -28.46 22.41
CA SER A 200 17.25 -27.18 21.87
C SER A 200 17.26 -27.15 20.34
N THR A 201 17.54 -28.30 19.70
CA THR A 201 17.49 -28.45 18.25
C THR A 201 16.07 -28.31 17.69
N TYR A 202 15.04 -28.75 18.42
CA TYR A 202 13.63 -28.61 18.02
C TYR A 202 13.18 -27.14 18.04
N TRP A 203 13.55 -26.40 19.09
CA TRP A 203 13.24 -24.97 19.20
C TRP A 203 13.98 -24.15 18.15
N LEU A 204 15.24 -24.48 17.87
CA LEU A 204 16.03 -23.81 16.82
C LEU A 204 15.42 -24.08 15.43
N LEU A 205 15.00 -25.32 15.15
CA LEU A 205 14.29 -25.69 13.92
C LEU A 205 12.92 -25.02 13.80
N THR A 206 12.32 -24.60 14.92
CA THR A 206 11.02 -23.91 14.95
C THR A 206 11.16 -22.39 14.81
N LEU A 207 12.14 -21.78 15.49
CA LEU A 207 12.33 -20.33 15.51
C LEU A 207 13.07 -19.80 14.28
N LEU A 208 14.03 -20.56 13.72
CA LEU A 208 14.85 -20.11 12.59
C LEU A 208 13.99 -19.78 11.35
N PRO A 209 13.00 -20.60 10.97
CA PRO A 209 12.14 -20.28 9.82
C PRO A 209 11.10 -19.19 10.10
N LEU A 210 10.86 -18.83 11.36
CA LEU A 210 10.06 -17.65 11.73
C LEU A 210 10.89 -16.37 11.68
N ALA A 211 12.19 -16.45 12.01
CA ALA A 211 13.09 -15.30 11.97
C ALA A 211 13.37 -14.81 10.54
N VAL A 212 13.42 -15.72 9.56
CA VAL A 212 13.74 -15.36 8.16
C VAL A 212 12.65 -14.47 7.52
N PRO A 213 11.34 -14.78 7.57
CA PRO A 213 10.33 -13.89 7.00
C PRO A 213 10.20 -12.57 7.79
N ILE A 214 10.53 -12.54 9.09
CA ILE A 214 10.62 -11.29 9.88
C ILE A 214 11.75 -10.41 9.31
N SER A 215 12.95 -10.96 9.13
CA SER A 215 14.09 -10.20 8.62
C SER A 215 13.85 -9.72 7.18
N VAL A 216 13.30 -10.57 6.32
CA VAL A 216 12.90 -10.21 4.95
C VAL A 216 11.85 -9.10 4.95
N SER A 217 10.85 -9.16 5.85
CA SER A 217 9.82 -8.12 5.95
C SER A 217 10.38 -6.78 6.39
N LEU A 218 11.31 -6.77 7.35
CA LEU A 218 11.96 -5.54 7.82
C LEU A 218 12.89 -4.95 6.74
N TRP A 219 13.65 -5.80 6.06
CA TRP A 219 14.53 -5.38 4.96
C TRP A 219 13.73 -4.79 3.78
N MET A 220 12.67 -5.47 3.36
CA MET A 220 11.77 -4.99 2.31
C MET A 220 11.09 -3.69 2.73
N GLY A 221 10.63 -3.60 3.98
CA GLY A 221 10.06 -2.39 4.55
C GLY A 221 11.04 -1.20 4.52
N TYR A 222 12.30 -1.43 4.87
CA TYR A 222 13.34 -0.40 4.78
C TYR A 222 13.59 0.06 3.34
N ARG A 223 13.66 -0.90 2.39
CA ARG A 223 13.80 -0.60 0.95
C ARG A 223 12.63 0.25 0.42
N LEU A 224 11.39 -0.08 0.82
CA LEU A 224 10.20 0.68 0.42
C LEU A 224 10.23 2.12 0.94
N ARG A 225 10.68 2.35 2.19
CA ARG A 225 10.82 3.70 2.75
C ARG A 225 11.84 4.53 1.99
N LEU A 226 12.97 3.92 1.63
CA LEU A 226 14.01 4.60 0.85
C LEU A 226 13.50 5.00 -0.54
N LEU A 227 12.78 4.09 -1.21
CA LEU A 227 12.14 4.37 -2.49
C LEU A 227 11.06 5.47 -2.37
N ASN A 228 10.24 5.43 -1.32
CA ASN A 228 9.22 6.45 -1.06
C ASN A 228 9.85 7.85 -0.90
N ARG A 229 10.96 7.96 -0.16
CA ARG A 229 11.70 9.22 -0.04
C ARG A 229 12.19 9.74 -1.39
N ILE A 230 12.75 8.87 -2.23
CA ILE A 230 13.22 9.25 -3.57
C ILE A 230 12.05 9.74 -4.44
N LYS A 231 10.87 9.11 -4.35
CA LYS A 231 9.66 9.53 -5.07
C LYS A 231 9.17 10.90 -4.59
N VAL A 232 9.11 11.12 -3.28
CA VAL A 232 8.65 12.39 -2.69
C VAL A 232 9.62 13.53 -3.05
N GLN A 233 10.94 13.31 -2.94
CA GLN A 233 11.95 14.30 -3.34
C GLN A 233 12.00 14.53 -4.85
N GLY A 234 11.67 13.51 -5.64
CA GLY A 234 11.47 13.60 -7.08
C GLY A 234 10.20 14.33 -7.50
N ASN A 235 9.35 14.75 -6.55
CA ASN A 235 8.04 15.35 -6.79
C ASN A 235 7.16 14.48 -7.72
N TYR A 236 7.21 13.17 -7.49
CA TYR A 236 6.43 12.20 -8.23
C TYR A 236 4.91 12.47 -8.07
N PRO A 237 4.12 12.42 -9.15
CA PRO A 237 2.68 12.64 -9.07
C PRO A 237 1.96 11.46 -8.41
N PHE A 238 1.75 11.55 -7.10
CA PHE A 238 0.94 10.57 -6.37
C PHE A 238 -0.54 10.68 -6.76
N VAL A 239 -1.11 9.58 -7.22
CA VAL A 239 -2.54 9.46 -7.55
C VAL A 239 -3.36 9.27 -6.26
N GLU A 240 -4.64 9.65 -6.28
CA GLU A 240 -5.54 9.41 -5.17
C GLU A 240 -5.73 7.88 -4.99
N GLY A 241 -5.13 7.32 -3.93
CA GLY A 241 -5.02 5.88 -3.69
C GLY A 241 -3.57 5.41 -3.44
N ASP A 242 -2.57 6.23 -3.79
CA ASP A 242 -1.18 5.83 -3.60
C ASP A 242 -0.74 5.87 -2.12
N ILE A 243 -0.18 4.75 -1.66
CA ILE A 243 0.27 4.58 -0.28
C ILE A 243 1.64 5.21 -0.08
N HIS A 244 1.73 6.15 0.86
CA HIS A 244 3.01 6.72 1.32
C HIS A 244 3.65 5.79 2.36
N TRP A 245 4.78 5.18 2.01
CA TRP A 245 5.46 4.23 2.88
C TRP A 245 6.32 4.94 3.94
N ILE A 246 5.68 5.26 5.07
CA ILE A 246 6.30 5.80 6.28
C ILE A 246 6.57 4.70 7.32
N LYS A 247 7.45 4.93 8.30
CA LYS A 247 7.82 3.98 9.38
C LYS A 247 6.61 3.35 10.05
N ARG A 248 5.61 4.18 10.41
CA ARG A 248 4.37 3.71 11.05
C ARG A 248 3.63 2.71 10.16
N ARG A 249 3.40 3.06 8.89
CA ARG A 249 2.69 2.20 7.93
C ARG A 249 3.47 0.91 7.67
N VAL A 250 4.78 1.02 7.45
CA VAL A 250 5.67 -0.11 7.19
C VAL A 250 5.74 -1.12 8.33
N LEU A 251 5.51 -0.69 9.58
CA LEU A 251 5.40 -1.59 10.74
C LEU A 251 3.96 -2.08 10.97
N MET A 252 2.98 -1.19 10.79
CA MET A 252 1.56 -1.49 10.99
C MET A 252 1.04 -2.54 10.00
N PHE A 253 1.40 -2.44 8.71
CA PHE A 253 0.92 -3.38 7.68
C PHE A 253 1.35 -4.84 7.95
N PRO A 254 2.64 -5.13 8.20
CA PRO A 254 3.10 -6.42 8.71
C PRO A 254 2.35 -6.88 9.95
N ALA A 255 2.19 -6.04 10.97
CA ALA A 255 1.54 -6.41 12.22
C ALA A 255 0.09 -6.83 12.01
N VAL A 256 -0.68 -6.05 11.25
CA VAL A 256 -2.06 -6.36 10.89
C VAL A 256 -2.14 -7.63 10.01
N CYS A 257 -1.17 -7.83 9.12
CA CYS A 257 -1.07 -9.05 8.34
C CYS A 257 -0.76 -10.26 9.23
N THR A 258 0.13 -10.13 10.21
CA THR A 258 0.43 -11.23 11.14
C THR A 258 -0.81 -11.60 11.96
N THR A 259 -1.55 -10.63 12.49
CA THR A 259 -2.80 -10.92 13.22
C THR A 259 -3.87 -11.54 12.32
N ALA A 260 -4.00 -11.03 11.08
CA ALA A 260 -4.85 -11.64 10.07
C ALA A 260 -4.43 -13.08 9.71
N GLY A 261 -3.12 -13.33 9.64
CA GLY A 261 -2.55 -14.64 9.40
C GLY A 261 -2.84 -15.60 10.56
N VAL A 262 -2.74 -15.15 11.81
CA VAL A 262 -3.11 -15.94 12.99
C VAL A 262 -4.58 -16.34 12.92
N ALA A 263 -5.48 -15.38 12.65
CA ALA A 263 -6.89 -15.66 12.48
C ALA A 263 -7.15 -16.62 11.30
N ALA A 264 -6.49 -16.40 10.16
CA ALA A 264 -6.58 -17.25 8.97
C ALA A 264 -6.12 -18.69 9.25
N GLY A 265 -4.97 -18.89 9.91
CA GLY A 265 -4.45 -20.21 10.27
C GLY A 265 -5.30 -20.92 11.31
N LEU A 266 -5.88 -20.18 12.26
CA LEU A 266 -6.78 -20.72 13.28
C LEU A 266 -8.12 -21.17 12.69
N LEU A 267 -8.68 -20.37 11.77
CA LEU A 267 -10.01 -20.57 11.19
C LEU A 267 -10.01 -21.40 9.89
N GLY A 268 -8.83 -21.66 9.30
CA GLY A 268 -8.71 -22.32 8.00
C GLY A 268 -9.15 -21.45 6.80
N ILE A 269 -9.38 -20.15 7.01
CA ILE A 269 -9.72 -19.19 5.95
C ILE A 269 -8.43 -18.72 5.29
N GLY A 270 -8.34 -18.72 3.96
CA GLY A 270 -7.18 -18.17 3.25
C GLY A 270 -6.96 -16.69 3.59
N GLY A 271 -5.75 -16.33 4.04
CA GLY A 271 -5.40 -14.97 4.48
C GLY A 271 -5.60 -13.86 3.43
N GLY A 272 -5.77 -14.23 2.16
CA GLY A 272 -6.14 -13.31 1.07
C GLY A 272 -7.48 -12.61 1.28
N MET A 273 -8.46 -13.27 1.92
CA MET A 273 -9.77 -12.67 2.22
C MET A 273 -9.68 -11.49 3.19
N VAL A 274 -8.67 -11.49 4.07
CA VAL A 274 -8.44 -10.39 5.02
C VAL A 274 -7.58 -9.29 4.40
N LYS A 275 -6.59 -9.65 3.58
CA LYS A 275 -5.70 -8.68 2.92
C LYS A 275 -6.42 -7.77 1.93
N GLY A 276 -7.33 -8.32 1.12
CA GLY A 276 -8.00 -7.57 0.04
C GLY A 276 -8.71 -6.29 0.53
N PRO A 277 -9.64 -6.40 1.50
CA PRO A 277 -10.33 -5.23 2.05
C PRO A 277 -9.38 -4.21 2.72
N ILE A 278 -8.30 -4.67 3.36
CA ILE A 278 -7.31 -3.81 4.02
C ILE A 278 -6.52 -3.01 3.00
N MET A 279 -6.11 -3.63 1.90
CA MET A 279 -5.44 -2.91 0.81
C MET A 279 -6.35 -1.84 0.22
N LEU A 280 -7.63 -2.16 -0.05
CA LEU A 280 -8.63 -1.22 -0.55
C LEU A 280 -9.00 -0.08 0.43
N GLU A 281 -8.66 -0.21 1.71
CA GLU A 281 -8.87 0.84 2.72
C GLU A 281 -7.60 1.67 2.94
N ALA A 282 -6.44 1.06 2.71
CA ALA A 282 -5.13 1.69 2.75
C ALA A 282 -4.84 2.59 1.55
N GLY A 283 -5.41 2.26 0.38
CA GLY A 283 -5.17 2.94 -0.88
C GLY A 283 -5.95 2.30 -2.02
#